data_AF-A0A5C8BAT8-F1
#
_entry.id   AF-A0A5C8BAT8-F1
#
_cell.length_a   1.000
_cell.length_b   1.000
_cell.length_c   1.000
_cell.angle_alpha   90.00
_cell.angle_beta   90.00
_cell.angle_gamma   90.00
#
_symmetry.space_group_name_H-M   'P 1'
#
loop_
_entity.id
_entity.type
_entity.pdbx_description
1 polymer ?
#
loop_
_entity_poly.entity_id
_entity_poly.type
_entity_poly.pdbx_seq_one_letter_code
_entity_poly.pdbx_strand_id
1 'polypeptide(L)'
;MSAIRAEYPFSRWAESGLEQYTEKACASFVKIFDHLIDDLATQGDHASEAIKLAAFQKAVEALNKLNEKDDSLIETGEREDLCELCNRIAVAAGLDPLKYGDGEGPASNWRDW
;
A
#
# COMPACT_ATOMS: atom_id res chain seq x y z
N MET A 1 12.51 7.63 0.98
CA MET A 1 11.37 6.74 1.30
C MET A 1 10.79 6.96 2.70
N SER A 2 11.59 7.14 3.76
CA SER A 2 11.07 7.26 5.13
C SER A 2 10.06 8.40 5.38
N ALA A 3 10.11 9.48 4.60
CA ALA A 3 9.15 10.59 4.70
C ALA A 3 7.70 10.18 4.37
N ILE A 4 7.50 9.15 3.53
CA ILE A 4 6.16 8.68 3.11
C ILE A 4 5.35 8.16 4.30
N ARG A 5 6.01 7.65 5.34
CA ARG A 5 5.37 7.14 6.55
C ARG A 5 4.55 8.21 7.28
N ALA A 6 4.91 9.49 7.13
CA ALA A 6 4.15 10.61 7.69
C ALA A 6 2.86 10.92 6.91
N GLU A 7 2.72 10.35 5.71
CA GLU A 7 1.60 10.60 4.80
C GLU A 7 0.67 9.39 4.71
N TYR A 8 0.77 8.46 5.66
CA TYR A 8 -0.17 7.34 5.78
C TYR A 8 -1.58 7.84 6.15
N PRO A 9 -2.64 7.32 5.51
CA PRO A 9 -4.01 7.74 5.79
C PRO A 9 -4.56 7.15 7.11
N PHE A 10 -3.86 6.19 7.73
CA PHE A 10 -4.41 5.37 8.82
C PHE A 10 -4.71 6.13 10.11
N SER A 11 -4.02 7.24 10.38
CA SER A 11 -4.37 8.11 11.53
C SER A 11 -5.73 8.78 11.30
N ARG A 12 -5.97 9.27 10.08
CA ARG A 12 -7.27 9.83 9.66
C ARG A 12 -8.37 8.77 9.72
N TRP A 13 -8.07 7.53 9.31
CA TRP A 13 -9.04 6.43 9.41
C TRP A 13 -9.42 6.14 10.86
N ALA A 14 -8.45 6.06 11.77
CA ALA A 14 -8.71 5.89 13.21
C ALA A 14 -9.54 7.06 13.80
N GLU A 15 -9.33 8.29 13.30
CA GLU A 15 -10.05 9.49 13.73
C GLU A 15 -11.46 9.61 13.10
N SER A 16 -11.81 8.78 12.12
CA SER A 16 -13.11 8.86 11.42
C SER A 16 -14.33 8.53 12.29
N GLY A 17 -14.12 7.84 13.41
CA GLY A 17 -15.18 7.37 14.30
C GLY A 17 -15.90 6.09 13.82
N LEU A 18 -15.42 5.48 12.74
CA LEU A 18 -15.95 4.21 12.23
C LEU A 18 -15.42 3.02 13.05
N GLU A 19 -16.31 2.10 13.43
CA GLU A 19 -15.99 1.00 14.37
C GLU A 19 -14.94 0.02 13.84
N GLN A 20 -14.85 -0.17 12.51
CA GLN A 20 -13.88 -1.06 11.90
C GLN A 20 -12.43 -0.56 12.03
N TYR A 21 -12.22 0.76 12.15
CA TYR A 21 -10.88 1.36 12.27
C TYR A 21 -10.36 1.41 13.70
N THR A 22 -10.37 0.24 14.35
CA THR A 22 -9.69 0.05 15.64
C THR A 22 -8.19 0.33 15.52
N GLU A 23 -7.54 0.65 16.65
CA GLU A 23 -6.08 0.80 16.71
C GLU A 23 -5.35 -0.43 16.12
N LYS A 24 -5.88 -1.63 16.38
CA LYS A 24 -5.31 -2.89 15.88
C LYS A 24 -5.44 -3.03 14.36
N ALA A 25 -6.58 -2.63 13.80
CA ALA A 25 -6.80 -2.65 12.35
C ALA A 25 -5.85 -1.66 11.67
N CYS A 26 -5.82 -0.41 12.14
CA CYS A 26 -4.93 0.63 11.61
C CYS A 26 -3.44 0.24 11.73
N ALA A 27 -3.02 -0.34 12.85
CA ALA A 27 -1.66 -0.85 13.03
C ALA A 27 -1.31 -1.98 12.05
N SER A 28 -2.29 -2.77 11.59
CA SER A 28 -2.07 -3.81 10.59
C SER A 28 -1.77 -3.20 9.22
N PHE A 29 -2.49 -2.15 8.83
CA PHE A 29 -2.18 -1.39 7.61
C PHE A 29 -0.79 -0.75 7.67
N VAL A 30 -0.49 -0.04 8.78
CA VAL A 30 0.85 0.55 9.02
C VAL A 30 1.94 -0.50 8.81
N LYS A 31 1.80 -1.67 9.44
CA LYS A 31 2.80 -2.74 9.35
C LYS A 31 3.01 -3.25 7.92
N ILE A 32 1.93 -3.35 7.12
CA ILE A 32 2.03 -3.80 5.72
C ILE A 32 2.84 -2.80 4.89
N PHE A 33 2.54 -1.51 5.00
CA PHE A 33 3.25 -0.47 4.24
C PHE A 33 4.66 -0.23 4.75
N ASP A 34 4.88 -0.36 6.05
CA ASP A 34 6.22 -0.31 6.63
C ASP A 34 7.10 -1.42 6.06
N HIS A 35 6.57 -2.64 5.96
CA HIS A 35 7.29 -3.76 5.35
C HIS A 35 7.56 -3.53 3.86
N LEU A 36 6.59 -2.99 3.10
CA LEU A 36 6.80 -2.60 1.70
C LEU A 36 7.94 -1.58 1.56
N ILE A 37 7.93 -0.53 2.39
CA ILE A 37 8.95 0.52 2.36
C ILE A 37 10.31 -0.04 2.74
N ASP A 38 10.39 -0.87 3.78
CA ASP A 38 11.65 -1.47 4.24
C ASP A 38 12.21 -2.47 3.23
N ASP A 39 11.36 -3.28 2.60
CA ASP A 39 11.76 -4.17 1.51
C ASP A 39 12.37 -3.38 0.36
N LEU A 40 11.67 -2.36 -0.14
CA LEU A 40 12.15 -1.52 -1.24
C LEU A 40 13.44 -0.77 -0.88
N ALA A 41 13.54 -0.23 0.34
CA ALA A 41 14.74 0.44 0.82
C ALA A 41 15.94 -0.54 0.94
N THR A 42 15.69 -1.78 1.37
CA THR A 42 16.73 -2.82 1.47
C THR A 42 17.22 -3.29 0.11
N GLN A 43 16.31 -3.43 -0.87
CA GLN A 43 16.67 -3.78 -2.25
C GLN A 43 17.46 -2.64 -2.94
N GLY A 44 17.16 -1.39 -2.59
CA GLY A 44 17.86 -0.20 -3.07
C GLY A 44 17.51 0.21 -4.51
N ASP A 45 18.03 1.36 -4.93
CA ASP A 45 17.63 2.02 -6.19
C ASP A 45 17.94 1.18 -7.44
N HIS A 46 18.99 0.35 -7.39
CA HIS A 46 19.45 -0.49 -8.49
C HIS A 46 18.70 -1.81 -8.66
N ALA A 47 17.78 -2.14 -7.75
CA ALA A 47 16.94 -3.32 -7.91
C ALA A 47 16.11 -3.21 -9.19
N SER A 48 15.91 -4.34 -9.87
CA SER A 48 15.12 -4.37 -11.10
C SER A 48 13.67 -4.00 -10.83
N GLU A 49 12.98 -3.48 -11.85
CA GLU A 49 11.54 -3.17 -11.74
C GLU A 49 10.74 -4.39 -11.26
N ALA A 50 11.07 -5.60 -11.75
CA ALA A 50 10.42 -6.84 -11.34
C ALA A 50 10.55 -7.14 -9.83
N ILE A 51 11.71 -6.89 -9.23
CA ILE A 51 11.91 -7.09 -7.78
C ILE A 51 11.08 -6.07 -6.99
N LYS A 52 11.04 -4.82 -7.45
CA LYS A 52 10.25 -3.76 -6.80
C LYS A 52 8.76 -4.06 -6.91
N LEU A 53 8.27 -4.46 -8.09
CA LEU A 53 6.88 -4.87 -8.31
C LEU A 53 6.46 -6.07 -7.45
N ALA A 54 7.36 -7.05 -7.26
CA ALA A 54 7.09 -8.17 -6.37
C ALA A 54 6.89 -7.72 -4.90
N ALA A 55 7.51 -6.63 -4.47
CA ALA A 55 7.25 -6.05 -3.14
C ALA A 55 5.82 -5.45 -3.07
N PHE A 56 5.39 -4.72 -4.11
CA PHE A 56 4.01 -4.21 -4.19
C PHE A 56 2.97 -5.34 -4.20
N GLN A 57 3.21 -6.40 -4.97
CA GLN A 57 2.33 -7.57 -4.99
C GLN A 57 2.17 -8.17 -3.59
N LYS A 58 3.27 -8.40 -2.86
CA LYS A 58 3.21 -8.91 -1.48
C LYS A 58 2.40 -8.01 -0.55
N ALA A 59 2.50 -6.70 -0.71
CA ALA A 59 1.72 -5.74 0.09
C ALA A 59 0.23 -5.84 -0.23
N VAL A 60 -0.16 -5.88 -1.51
CA VAL A 60 -1.54 -6.07 -1.96
C VAL A 60 -2.11 -7.39 -1.46
N GLU A 61 -1.38 -8.50 -1.62
CA GLU A 61 -1.79 -9.82 -1.11
C GLU A 61 -2.00 -9.80 0.42
N ALA A 62 -1.17 -9.05 1.16
CA ALA A 62 -1.33 -8.89 2.59
C ALA A 62 -2.58 -8.06 2.96
N LEU A 63 -2.91 -7.04 2.15
CA LEU A 63 -4.13 -6.25 2.29
C LEU A 63 -5.37 -7.07 1.95
N ASN A 64 -5.33 -7.90 0.91
CA ASN A 64 -6.39 -8.84 0.56
C ASN A 64 -6.65 -9.81 1.72
N LYS A 65 -5.61 -10.42 2.30
CA LYS A 65 -5.73 -11.29 3.50
C LYS A 65 -6.22 -10.56 4.74
N LEU A 66 -5.97 -9.25 4.85
CA LEU A 66 -6.51 -8.43 5.93
C LEU A 66 -8.02 -8.23 5.73
N ASN A 67 -8.44 -7.88 4.50
CA ASN A 67 -9.84 -7.68 4.14
C ASN A 67 -10.66 -8.97 4.14
N GLU A 68 -10.05 -10.13 3.90
CA GLU A 68 -10.73 -11.44 4.05
C GLU A 68 -11.18 -11.72 5.49
N LYS A 69 -10.54 -11.10 6.48
CA LYS A 69 -10.89 -11.27 7.90
C LYS A 69 -12.01 -10.35 8.34
N ASP A 70 -12.15 -9.22 7.65
CA ASP A 70 -13.14 -8.18 7.88
C ASP A 70 -13.26 -7.38 6.59
N ASP A 71 -14.32 -7.66 5.82
CA ASP A 71 -14.51 -7.12 4.48
C ASP A 71 -14.90 -5.64 4.47
N SER A 72 -15.24 -5.09 5.64
CA SER A 72 -15.55 -3.67 5.84
C SER A 72 -14.31 -2.77 5.91
N LEU A 73 -13.11 -3.35 5.94
CA LEU A 73 -11.86 -2.60 6.12
C LEU A 73 -11.37 -1.90 4.85
N ILE A 74 -11.70 -2.42 3.66
CA ILE A 74 -11.25 -1.87 2.38
C ILE A 74 -12.44 -1.76 1.42
N GLU A 75 -13.14 -0.64 1.52
CA GLU A 75 -14.18 -0.22 0.60
C GLU A 75 -13.59 0.66 -0.52
N THR A 76 -14.45 1.34 -1.28
CA THR A 76 -14.01 2.14 -2.43
C THR A 76 -13.06 3.27 -2.05
N GLY A 77 -13.38 4.05 -0.99
CA GLY A 77 -12.56 5.20 -0.58
C GLY A 77 -11.20 4.78 -0.04
N GLU A 78 -11.15 3.71 0.74
CA GLU A 78 -9.91 3.16 1.28
C GLU A 78 -9.04 2.59 0.17
N ARG A 79 -9.65 1.93 -0.82
CA ARG A 79 -8.92 1.45 -2.00
C ARG A 79 -8.26 2.60 -2.75
N GLU A 80 -8.95 3.73 -2.93
CA GLU A 80 -8.39 4.93 -3.55
C GLU A 80 -7.20 5.48 -2.75
N ASP A 81 -7.33 5.63 -1.43
CA ASP A 81 -6.24 6.05 -0.54
C ASP A 81 -5.01 5.11 -0.64
N LEU A 82 -5.25 3.80 -0.66
CA LEU A 82 -4.20 2.77 -0.72
C LEU A 82 -3.50 2.75 -2.08
N CYS A 83 -4.26 2.89 -3.18
CA CYS A 83 -3.68 3.01 -4.52
C CYS A 83 -2.81 4.27 -4.64
N GLU A 84 -3.27 5.41 -4.14
CA GLU A 84 -2.50 6.65 -4.16
C GLU A 84 -1.22 6.53 -3.32
N LEU A 85 -1.30 5.89 -2.14
CA LEU A 85 -0.11 5.60 -1.33
C LEU A 85 0.89 4.70 -2.07
N CYS A 86 0.41 3.65 -2.76
CA CYS A 86 1.25 2.80 -3.59
C CYS A 86 1.93 3.58 -4.73
N ASN A 87 1.23 4.51 -5.39
CA ASN A 87 1.80 5.34 -6.45
C ASN A 87 2.94 6.22 -5.93
N ARG A 88 2.72 6.86 -4.77
CA ARG A 88 3.74 7.68 -4.10
C ARG A 88 4.96 6.85 -3.67
N ILE A 89 4.75 5.64 -3.18
CA ILE A 89 5.84 4.70 -2.86
C ILE A 89 6.59 4.28 -4.13
N ALA A 90 5.89 4.01 -5.23
CA ALA A 90 6.51 3.65 -6.51
C ALA A 90 7.44 4.75 -7.01
N VAL A 91 6.96 6.00 -7.04
CA VAL A 91 7.78 7.16 -7.40
C VAL A 91 9.03 7.23 -6.52
N ALA A 92 8.88 7.09 -5.20
CA ALA A 92 10.02 7.13 -4.28
C ALA A 92 10.98 5.94 -4.40
N ALA A 93 10.52 4.81 -4.95
CA ALA A 93 11.34 3.65 -5.27
C ALA A 93 11.95 3.74 -6.69
N GLY A 94 11.75 4.86 -7.40
CA GLY A 94 12.25 5.07 -8.76
C GLY A 94 11.49 4.31 -9.84
N LEU A 95 10.26 3.88 -9.56
CA LEU A 95 9.32 3.39 -10.56
C LEU A 95 8.48 4.55 -11.11
N ASP A 96 8.02 4.41 -12.35
CA ASP A 96 7.03 5.29 -12.95
C ASP A 96 5.66 4.62 -12.87
N PRO A 97 4.74 5.07 -12.00
CA PRO A 97 3.40 4.49 -11.88
C PRO A 97 2.64 4.45 -13.21
N LEU A 98 2.88 5.40 -14.12
CA LEU A 98 2.14 5.49 -15.38
C LEU A 98 2.40 4.32 -16.33
N LYS A 99 3.43 3.50 -16.07
CA LYS A 99 3.74 2.29 -16.83
C LYS A 99 2.83 1.10 -16.49
N TYR A 100 2.02 1.19 -15.44
CA TYR A 100 1.28 0.06 -14.89
C TYR A 100 -0.23 0.32 -14.90
N GLY A 101 -1.02 -0.69 -15.26
CA GLY A 101 -2.48 -0.64 -15.21
C GLY A 101 -3.11 0.54 -15.94
N ASP A 102 -2.71 0.76 -17.19
CA ASP A 102 -3.20 1.89 -18.00
C ASP A 102 -2.99 3.28 -17.38
N GLY A 103 -2.02 3.41 -16.47
CA GLY A 103 -1.68 4.66 -15.80
C GLY A 103 -2.11 4.73 -14.33
N GLU A 104 -2.85 3.73 -13.84
CA GLU A 104 -3.36 3.68 -12.47
C GLU A 104 -2.30 3.32 -11.42
N GLY A 105 -1.16 2.78 -11.86
CA GLY A 105 -0.01 2.48 -10.98
C GLY A 105 0.15 1.01 -10.59
N PRO A 106 1.18 0.65 -9.82
CA PRO A 106 1.51 -0.74 -9.53
C PRO A 106 0.40 -1.49 -8.79
N ALA A 107 -0.43 -0.79 -8.02
CA ALA A 107 -1.56 -1.37 -7.30
C ALA A 107 -2.80 -1.58 -8.17
N SER A 108 -2.78 -1.21 -9.46
CA SER A 108 -3.90 -1.41 -10.39
C SER A 108 -4.33 -2.86 -10.52
N ASN A 109 -3.37 -3.79 -10.40
CA ASN A 109 -3.58 -5.23 -10.48
C ASN A 109 -4.14 -5.81 -9.18
N TRP A 110 -4.68 -4.97 -8.29
CA TRP A 110 -5.15 -5.37 -6.96
C TRP A 110 -6.05 -6.60 -6.97
N ARG A 111 -6.95 -6.67 -7.95
CA ARG A 111 -7.95 -7.74 -8.06
C ARG A 111 -7.39 -9.03 -8.63
N ASP A 112 -6.26 -8.94 -9.34
CA ASP A 112 -5.59 -10.06 -9.98
C ASP A 112 -4.48 -10.66 -9.09
N TRP A 113 -4.21 -10.01 -7.94
CA TRP A 113 -3.22 -10.40 -6.95
C TRP A 113 -3.87 -10.88 -5.65
#